data_AF-A0A482UYX2-F1
#
_entry.id   AF-A0A482UYX2-F1
#
_cell.length_a   1.000
_cell.length_b   1.000
_cell.length_c   1.000
_cell.angle_alpha   90.00
_cell.angle_beta   90.00
_cell.angle_gamma   90.00
#
_symmetry.space_group_name_H-M   'P 1'
#
loop_
_entity.id
_entity.type
_entity.pdbx_description
1 polymer ?
#
loop_
_entity_poly.entity_id
_entity_poly.type
_entity_poly.pdbx_seq_one_letter_code
_entity_poly.pdbx_strand_id
1 'polypeptide(L)'
;MGLGKVLPILRGAGINQPLLLDYAHLVAAGEWCHMFPEGGIWQLPHLGGREGSSAQEKGRLKWGVGKLIAHSPHRPHVIVFFFSGMETTIPQDPLTKAVKTVVPTPGHKVVVRFSEEIFFDDLIQAHERVYGKVWKYTSMTWEGEQERWVSSPEDMKLYSKITRRIEKVLERLNEQSNLEVQVVHTHTCTHPPDMDKEGRSN
;
A
#
# COMPACT_ATOMS: atom_id res chain seq x y z
N MET A 1 4.44 14.55 -22.34
CA MET A 1 4.20 13.09 -22.43
C MET A 1 4.79 12.43 -21.19
N GLY A 2 3.94 12.02 -20.25
CA GLY A 2 4.33 11.18 -19.12
C GLY A 2 3.45 9.93 -19.16
N LEU A 3 3.80 8.97 -20.01
CA LEU A 3 3.28 7.62 -19.88
C LEU A 3 4.01 7.04 -18.67
N GLY A 4 3.31 6.76 -17.57
CA GLY A 4 3.93 6.24 -16.36
C GLY A 4 4.87 5.08 -16.69
N LYS A 5 6.15 5.22 -16.31
CA LYS A 5 7.13 4.16 -16.51
C LYS A 5 6.89 3.10 -15.44
N VAL A 6 6.53 1.89 -15.85
CA VAL A 6 6.27 0.77 -14.96
C VAL A 6 7.29 -0.32 -15.28
N LEU A 7 8.01 -0.79 -14.26
CA LEU A 7 8.84 -1.98 -14.41
C LEU A 7 7.95 -3.21 -14.64
N PRO A 8 8.36 -4.16 -15.50
CA PRO A 8 7.57 -5.36 -15.71
C PRO A 8 7.39 -6.13 -14.40
N ILE A 9 6.27 -6.85 -14.29
CA ILE A 9 5.92 -7.63 -13.10
C ILE A 9 6.18 -9.10 -13.38
N LEU A 10 7.04 -9.73 -12.58
CA LEU A 10 7.19 -11.18 -12.56
C LEU A 10 6.47 -11.75 -11.32
N ARG A 11 5.42 -12.55 -11.54
CA ARG A 11 4.67 -13.17 -10.43
C ARG A 11 5.36 -14.46 -9.99
N GLY A 12 5.38 -14.71 -8.68
CA GLY A 12 5.90 -15.96 -8.11
C GLY A 12 7.42 -16.03 -7.94
N ALA A 13 8.20 -15.07 -8.43
CA ALA A 13 9.66 -15.07 -8.33
C ALA A 13 10.22 -14.75 -6.91
N GLY A 14 9.35 -14.49 -5.94
CA GLY A 14 9.73 -14.29 -4.55
C GLY A 14 10.44 -12.96 -4.28
N ILE A 15 11.12 -12.88 -3.12
CA ILE A 15 11.68 -11.64 -2.57
C ILE A 15 13.04 -11.24 -3.17
N ASN A 16 13.75 -12.19 -3.79
CA ASN A 16 15.07 -11.96 -4.39
C ASN A 16 14.99 -11.77 -5.92
N GLN A 17 13.79 -11.53 -6.46
CA GLN A 17 13.61 -11.35 -7.90
C GLN A 17 14.44 -10.16 -8.44
N PRO A 18 15.06 -10.29 -9.62
CA PRO A 18 15.88 -9.22 -10.23
C PRO A 18 15.13 -7.91 -10.42
N LEU A 19 13.85 -7.96 -10.79
CA LEU A 19 13.04 -6.76 -11.00
C LEU A 19 12.84 -5.90 -9.74
N LEU A 20 12.94 -6.50 -8.56
CA LEU A 20 12.93 -5.72 -7.32
C LEU A 20 14.28 -5.03 -7.09
N LEU A 21 15.38 -5.63 -7.56
CA LEU A 21 16.71 -4.99 -7.55
C LEU A 21 16.77 -3.83 -8.54
N ASP A 22 16.23 -3.99 -9.75
CA ASP A 22 16.12 -2.89 -10.72
C ASP A 22 15.34 -1.69 -10.13
N TYR A 23 14.24 -1.98 -9.41
CA TYR A 23 13.50 -0.96 -8.67
C TYR A 23 14.34 -0.32 -7.57
N ALA A 24 15.17 -1.09 -6.87
CA ALA A 24 16.07 -0.60 -5.83
C ALA A 24 17.09 0.40 -6.40
N HIS A 25 17.63 0.14 -7.59
CA HIS A 25 18.56 1.06 -8.26
C HIS A 25 17.93 2.41 -8.56
N LEU A 26 16.65 2.44 -8.97
CA LEU A 26 15.90 3.68 -9.16
C LEU A 26 15.76 4.45 -7.85
N VAL A 27 15.42 3.76 -6.75
CA VAL A 27 15.34 4.36 -5.42
C VAL A 27 16.72 4.92 -4.99
N ALA A 28 17.81 4.17 -5.23
CA ALA A 28 19.18 4.64 -4.94
C ALA A 28 19.56 5.89 -5.74
N ALA A 29 19.08 5.99 -6.98
CA ALA A 29 19.31 7.13 -7.85
C ALA A 29 18.49 8.38 -7.45
N GLY A 30 17.62 8.27 -6.43
CA GLY A 30 16.77 9.35 -5.96
C GLY A 30 15.50 9.56 -6.80
N GLU A 31 15.12 8.57 -7.61
CA GLU A 31 13.90 8.65 -8.42
C GLU A 31 12.63 8.58 -7.54
N TRP A 32 11.58 9.25 -8.00
CA TRP A 32 10.28 9.16 -7.36
C TRP A 32 9.58 7.83 -7.72
N CYS A 33 9.42 6.95 -6.73
CA CYS A 33 9.00 5.57 -6.94
C CYS A 33 7.68 5.27 -6.22
N HIS A 34 6.70 4.68 -6.93
CA HIS A 34 5.45 4.18 -6.35
C HIS A 34 5.43 2.65 -6.31
N MET A 35 4.96 2.06 -5.21
CA MET A 35 4.84 0.62 -5.04
C MET A 35 3.48 0.26 -4.45
N PHE A 36 2.88 -0.82 -4.98
CA PHE A 36 1.65 -1.42 -4.47
C PHE A 36 1.97 -2.80 -3.84
N PRO A 37 2.34 -2.86 -2.55
CA PRO A 37 2.82 -4.09 -1.92
C PRO A 37 1.71 -5.12 -1.69
N GLU A 38 0.44 -4.81 -1.98
CA GLU A 38 -0.65 -5.78 -1.93
C GLU A 38 -0.51 -6.89 -2.99
N GLY A 39 0.22 -6.63 -4.07
CA GLY A 39 0.51 -7.62 -5.11
C GLY A 39 -0.71 -8.09 -5.91
N GLY A 40 -1.80 -7.33 -5.85
CA GLY A 40 -3.08 -7.53 -6.51
C GLY A 40 -3.94 -6.27 -6.30
N ILE A 41 -5.07 -6.21 -7.01
CA ILE A 41 -6.09 -5.20 -6.77
C ILE A 41 -7.08 -5.80 -5.78
N TRP A 42 -7.37 -5.08 -4.70
CA TRP A 42 -8.28 -5.52 -3.65
C TRP A 42 -9.31 -4.43 -3.38
N GLN A 43 -10.59 -4.76 -3.57
CA GLN A 43 -11.72 -3.85 -3.39
C GLN A 43 -12.58 -4.25 -2.17
N LEU A 44 -11.91 -4.79 -1.15
CA LEU A 44 -12.56 -5.22 0.10
C LEU A 44 -12.34 -4.14 1.18
N PRO A 45 -13.22 -4.06 2.21
CA PRO A 45 -13.07 -3.09 3.30
C PRO A 45 -11.76 -3.21 4.11
N HIS A 46 -11.05 -4.32 3.91
CA HIS A 46 -9.91 -4.73 4.68
C HIS A 46 -8.65 -4.78 3.77
N LEU A 47 -7.53 -4.21 4.22
CA LEU A 47 -6.27 -4.08 3.45
C LEU A 47 -5.69 -5.40 2.89
N GLY A 48 -5.11 -5.38 1.69
CA GLY A 48 -4.32 -6.51 1.17
C GLY A 48 -5.05 -7.84 0.94
N GLY A 49 -6.39 -7.89 1.11
CA GLY A 49 -7.27 -8.98 0.67
C GLY A 49 -6.93 -10.41 1.10
N ARG A 50 -6.11 -10.58 2.14
CA ARG A 50 -5.86 -11.87 2.81
C ARG A 50 -6.87 -12.05 3.93
N GLU A 51 -7.71 -13.07 3.83
CA GLU A 51 -8.61 -13.49 4.92
C GLU A 51 -7.93 -14.53 5.83
N GLY A 52 -8.33 -14.57 7.10
CA GLY A 52 -7.89 -15.58 8.08
C GLY A 52 -6.79 -15.14 9.05
N SER A 53 -6.66 -15.89 10.15
CA SER A 53 -5.71 -15.64 11.26
C SER A 53 -4.24 -15.58 10.82
N SER A 54 -3.85 -16.37 9.82
CA SER A 54 -2.47 -16.39 9.29
C SER A 54 -2.01 -15.06 8.66
N ALA A 55 -2.94 -14.18 8.27
CA ALA A 55 -2.63 -12.85 7.75
C ALA A 55 -2.01 -11.95 8.83
N GLN A 56 -2.30 -12.21 10.11
CA GLN A 56 -1.68 -11.50 11.24
C GLN A 56 -0.22 -11.92 11.42
N GLU A 57 0.12 -13.16 11.06
CA GLU A 57 1.47 -13.72 11.19
C GLU A 57 2.38 -13.39 9.99
N LYS A 58 1.83 -13.34 8.76
CA LYS A 58 2.59 -13.11 7.52
C LYS A 58 2.48 -11.69 6.95
N GLY A 59 1.73 -10.80 7.62
CA GLY A 59 1.38 -9.48 7.10
C GLY A 59 0.34 -9.56 5.97
N ARG A 60 -0.33 -8.44 5.71
CA ARG A 60 -1.31 -8.27 4.61
C ARG A 60 -0.61 -7.81 3.34
N LEU A 61 0.51 -7.13 3.49
CA LEU A 61 1.37 -6.63 2.42
C LEU A 61 2.55 -7.57 2.16
N LYS A 62 3.04 -7.55 0.92
CA LYS A 62 4.30 -8.21 0.57
C LYS A 62 5.47 -7.41 1.13
N TRP A 63 6.35 -8.09 1.84
CA TRP A 63 7.57 -7.57 2.45
C TRP A 63 8.69 -7.09 1.50
N GLY A 64 8.45 -7.06 0.18
CA GLY A 64 9.38 -6.50 -0.81
C GLY A 64 9.73 -5.03 -0.52
N VAL A 65 8.75 -4.25 -0.07
CA VAL A 65 8.97 -2.87 0.36
C VAL A 65 9.94 -2.77 1.54
N GLY A 66 9.87 -3.72 2.48
CA GLY A 66 10.77 -3.78 3.62
C GLY A 66 12.22 -4.01 3.20
N LYS A 67 12.46 -4.88 2.21
CA LYS A 67 13.79 -5.12 1.65
C LYS A 67 14.35 -3.89 0.95
N LEU A 68 13.54 -3.22 0.13
CA LEU A 68 13.95 -2.00 -0.55
C LEU A 68 14.39 -0.90 0.42
N ILE A 69 13.67 -0.72 1.51
CA ILE A 69 14.00 0.28 2.54
C ILE A 69 15.25 -0.14 3.31
N ALA A 70 15.31 -1.40 3.78
CA ALA A 70 16.40 -1.89 4.61
C ALA A 70 17.78 -1.81 3.93
N HIS A 71 17.82 -2.09 2.63
CA HIS A 71 19.06 -2.10 1.84
C HIS A 71 19.36 -0.75 1.16
N SER A 72 18.56 0.30 1.40
CA SER A 72 18.78 1.58 0.73
C SER A 72 20.07 2.27 1.19
N PRO A 73 20.93 2.72 0.26
CA PRO A 73 22.20 3.39 0.60
C PRO A 73 21.96 4.78 1.23
N HIS A 74 20.84 5.41 0.89
CA HIS A 74 20.36 6.66 1.46
C HIS A 74 19.02 6.42 2.13
N ARG A 75 18.69 7.17 3.17
CA ARG A 75 17.41 7.04 3.88
C ARG A 75 16.28 7.48 2.92
N PRO A 76 15.39 6.58 2.46
CA PRO A 76 14.31 6.96 1.58
C PRO A 76 13.21 7.69 2.35
N HIS A 77 12.64 8.74 1.75
CA HIS A 77 11.43 9.36 2.26
C HIS A 77 10.23 8.47 1.89
N VAL A 78 9.58 7.86 2.89
CA VAL A 78 8.46 6.94 2.66
C VAL A 78 7.17 7.60 3.06
N ILE A 79 6.33 7.89 2.06
CA ILE A 79 4.98 8.43 2.23
C ILE A 79 3.99 7.35 1.79
N VAL A 80 3.06 7.03 2.67
CA VAL A 80 2.01 6.05 2.42
C VAL A 80 0.76 6.78 1.99
N PHE A 81 0.01 6.22 1.04
CA PHE A 81 -1.28 6.76 0.64
C PHE A 81 -2.33 5.67 0.51
N PHE A 82 -3.58 6.07 0.73
CA PHE A 82 -4.75 5.21 0.71
C PHE A 82 -5.85 5.81 -0.15
N PHE A 83 -6.46 5.00 -1.00
CA PHE A 83 -7.61 5.38 -1.82
C PHE A 83 -8.90 4.83 -1.21
N SER A 84 -9.94 5.65 -1.16
CA SER A 84 -11.31 5.22 -0.88
C SER A 84 -12.26 5.72 -1.97
N GLY A 85 -13.24 4.91 -2.35
CA GLY A 85 -14.22 5.21 -3.41
C GLY A 85 -13.82 4.70 -4.79
N MET A 86 -12.56 4.27 -4.99
CA MET A 86 -12.10 3.72 -6.27
C MET A 86 -12.79 2.40 -6.64
N GLU A 87 -13.16 1.61 -5.63
CA GLU A 87 -13.93 0.38 -5.74
C GLU A 87 -15.33 0.57 -6.33
N THR A 88 -15.89 1.78 -6.20
CA THR A 88 -17.22 2.12 -6.76
C THR A 88 -17.12 2.62 -8.21
N THR A 89 -16.01 3.25 -8.57
CA THR A 89 -15.77 3.79 -9.92
C THR A 89 -15.61 2.67 -10.96
N ILE A 90 -14.87 1.61 -10.62
CA ILE A 90 -14.65 0.43 -11.47
C ILE A 90 -14.84 -0.83 -10.61
N PRO A 91 -16.08 -1.31 -10.43
CA PRO A 91 -16.36 -2.41 -9.52
C PRO A 91 -15.88 -3.75 -10.08
N GLN A 92 -15.33 -4.58 -9.20
CA GLN A 92 -15.02 -5.98 -9.46
C GLN A 92 -16.14 -6.89 -8.95
N ASP A 93 -16.28 -8.05 -9.58
CA ASP A 93 -17.10 -9.14 -9.06
C ASP A 93 -16.47 -9.70 -7.76
N PRO A 94 -17.21 -9.78 -6.64
CA PRO A 94 -16.63 -10.20 -5.36
C PRO A 94 -16.06 -11.62 -5.34
N LEU A 95 -16.56 -12.53 -6.18
CA LEU A 95 -16.16 -13.93 -6.20
C LEU A 95 -15.02 -14.17 -7.20
N THR A 96 -15.18 -13.64 -8.41
CA THR A 96 -14.25 -13.88 -9.53
C THR A 96 -13.15 -12.81 -9.63
N LYS A 97 -13.33 -11.65 -8.97
CA LYS A 97 -12.50 -10.43 -9.08
C LYS A 97 -12.42 -9.86 -10.49
N ALA A 98 -13.27 -10.33 -11.41
CA ALA A 98 -13.35 -9.80 -12.75
C ALA A 98 -13.87 -8.36 -12.71
N VAL A 99 -13.25 -7.48 -13.50
CA VAL A 99 -13.72 -6.10 -13.66
C VAL A 99 -15.07 -6.12 -14.38
N LYS A 100 -16.11 -5.56 -13.77
CA LYS A 100 -17.48 -5.58 -14.33
C LYS A 100 -17.64 -4.64 -15.52
N THR A 101 -16.92 -3.52 -15.51
CA THR A 101 -16.91 -2.53 -16.57
C THR A 101 -15.51 -1.96 -16.71
N VAL A 102 -15.00 -1.82 -17.94
CA VAL A 102 -13.70 -1.18 -18.20
C VAL A 102 -13.84 0.35 -18.21
N VAL A 103 -15.06 0.86 -18.30
CA VAL A 103 -15.36 2.29 -18.31
C VAL A 103 -15.68 2.75 -16.88
N PRO A 104 -14.96 3.75 -16.33
CA PRO A 104 -15.26 4.39 -15.06
C PRO A 104 -16.70 4.89 -15.01
N THR A 105 -17.44 4.57 -13.95
CA THR A 105 -18.77 5.11 -13.74
C THR A 105 -18.66 6.54 -13.17
N PRO A 106 -19.24 7.57 -13.82
CA PRO A 106 -19.12 8.95 -13.34
C PRO A 106 -19.93 9.19 -12.05
N GLY A 107 -19.65 10.30 -11.36
CA GLY A 107 -20.39 10.71 -10.15
C GLY A 107 -19.90 10.11 -8.83
N HIS A 108 -18.89 9.24 -8.86
CA HIS A 108 -18.29 8.67 -7.65
C HIS A 108 -17.25 9.61 -7.04
N LYS A 109 -17.26 9.71 -5.71
CA LYS A 109 -16.26 10.46 -4.95
C LYS A 109 -15.07 9.55 -4.64
N VAL A 110 -13.90 9.90 -5.17
CA VAL A 110 -12.64 9.27 -4.82
C VAL A 110 -11.87 10.19 -3.87
N VAL A 111 -11.40 9.65 -2.76
CA VAL A 111 -10.58 10.35 -1.78
C VAL A 111 -9.21 9.67 -1.69
N VAL A 112 -8.15 10.48 -1.72
CA VAL A 112 -6.77 10.03 -1.52
C VAL A 112 -6.26 10.66 -0.24
N ARG A 113 -5.78 9.83 0.69
CA ARG A 113 -5.12 10.30 1.91
C ARG A 113 -3.65 9.96 1.86
N PHE A 114 -2.83 10.84 2.41
CA PHE A 114 -1.40 10.66 2.55
C PHE A 114 -1.04 10.63 4.04
N SER A 115 -0.07 9.82 4.41
CA SER A 115 0.55 9.86 5.72
C SER A 115 1.59 10.97 5.80
N GLU A 116 2.01 11.28 7.02
CA GLU A 116 3.33 11.89 7.23
C GLU A 116 4.45 10.91 6.80
N GLU A 117 5.66 11.42 6.73
CA GLU A 117 6.85 10.60 6.46
C GLU A 117 7.03 9.52 7.55
N ILE A 118 7.32 8.29 7.11
CA ILE A 118 7.58 7.17 8.01
C ILE A 118 9.09 6.93 8.12
N PHE A 119 9.57 6.83 9.35
CA PHE A 119 10.95 6.52 9.67
C PHE A 119 11.13 5.06 10.08
N PHE A 120 12.29 4.49 9.76
CA PHE A 120 12.62 3.08 10.01
C PHE A 120 14.02 2.88 10.61
N ASP A 121 14.74 3.97 10.90
CA ASP A 121 16.09 3.98 11.40
C ASP A 121 16.22 3.17 12.70
N ASP A 122 15.23 3.23 13.58
CA ASP A 122 15.17 2.45 14.81
C ASP A 122 15.12 0.94 14.55
N LEU A 123 14.34 0.48 13.57
CA LEU A 123 14.23 -0.93 13.20
C LEU A 123 15.52 -1.44 12.57
N ILE A 124 16.11 -0.64 11.67
CA ILE A 124 17.35 -0.97 10.98
C ILE A 124 18.49 -1.02 11.99
N GLN A 125 18.66 0.02 12.82
CA GLN A 125 19.72 0.05 13.84
C GLN A 125 19.57 -1.07 14.86
N ALA A 126 18.35 -1.38 15.31
CA ALA A 126 18.12 -2.48 16.23
C ALA A 126 18.51 -3.84 15.61
N HIS A 127 18.23 -4.04 14.32
CA HIS A 127 18.68 -5.22 13.60
C HIS A 127 20.22 -5.25 13.48
N GLU A 128 20.84 -4.14 13.08
CA GLU A 128 22.28 -4.06 12.85
C GLU A 128 23.11 -4.26 14.13
N ARG A 129 22.58 -3.86 15.29
CA ARG A 129 23.22 -4.13 16.60
C ARG A 129 23.30 -5.62 16.93
N VAL A 130 22.38 -6.43 16.40
CA VAL A 130 22.28 -7.86 16.72
C VAL A 130 22.96 -8.72 15.64
N TYR A 131 22.79 -8.36 14.38
CA TYR A 131 23.19 -9.20 13.24
C TYR A 131 24.32 -8.59 12.38
N GLY A 132 24.77 -7.37 12.68
CA GLY A 132 25.76 -6.64 11.90
C GLY A 132 25.12 -5.76 10.82
N LYS A 133 25.95 -4.97 10.12
CA LYS A 133 25.47 -4.00 9.12
C LYS A 133 24.73 -4.70 7.97
N VAL A 134 23.58 -4.15 7.58
CA VAL A 134 22.83 -4.61 6.43
C VAL A 134 23.54 -4.13 5.16
N TRP A 135 23.77 -5.02 4.19
CA TRP A 135 24.35 -4.66 2.90
C TRP A 135 23.48 -3.60 2.19
N LYS A 136 24.08 -2.69 1.42
CA LYS A 136 23.34 -1.64 0.71
C LYS A 136 23.52 -1.77 -0.80
N TYR A 137 22.45 -1.62 -1.56
CA TYR A 137 22.50 -1.58 -3.03
C TYR A 137 23.05 -0.24 -3.53
N THR A 138 23.54 -0.20 -4.77
CA THR A 138 24.07 1.02 -5.41
C THR A 138 23.26 1.44 -6.63
N SER A 139 23.33 2.72 -7.01
CA SER A 139 22.81 3.22 -8.29
C SER A 139 23.82 3.08 -9.44
N MET A 140 25.07 2.70 -9.16
CA MET A 140 26.19 2.87 -10.11
C MET A 140 26.58 1.61 -10.88
N THR A 141 26.38 0.40 -10.34
CA THR A 141 26.86 -0.86 -10.94
C THR A 141 25.87 -2.00 -10.71
N TRP A 142 25.58 -2.78 -11.75
CA TRP A 142 24.67 -3.93 -11.67
C TRP A 142 25.40 -5.27 -11.53
N GLU A 143 26.72 -5.29 -11.76
CA GLU A 143 27.55 -6.49 -11.68
C GLU A 143 27.65 -6.99 -10.23
N GLY A 144 27.41 -8.29 -10.03
CA GLY A 144 27.53 -8.96 -8.73
C GLY A 144 26.47 -8.58 -7.68
N GLU A 145 25.66 -7.54 -7.89
CA GLU A 145 24.61 -7.15 -6.94
C GLU A 145 23.52 -8.22 -6.81
N GLN A 146 23.18 -8.91 -7.89
CA GLN A 146 22.18 -9.97 -7.86
C GLN A 146 22.56 -11.12 -6.91
N GLU A 147 23.85 -11.42 -6.76
CA GLU A 147 24.35 -12.44 -5.83
C GLU A 147 24.21 -11.97 -4.38
N ARG A 148 24.38 -10.67 -4.12
CA ARG A 148 24.21 -10.04 -2.81
C ARG A 148 22.74 -9.74 -2.48
N TRP A 149 21.87 -9.73 -3.49
CA TRP A 149 20.44 -9.55 -3.34
C TRP A 149 19.72 -10.78 -2.77
N VAL A 150 20.46 -11.74 -2.21
CA VAL A 150 19.90 -12.88 -1.48
C VAL A 150 19.66 -12.49 -0.03
N SER A 151 18.42 -12.71 0.44
CA SER A 151 18.01 -12.34 1.80
C SER A 151 18.35 -13.44 2.82
N SER A 152 18.94 -13.06 3.96
CA SER A 152 19.07 -13.96 5.11
C SER A 152 17.74 -14.12 5.87
N PRO A 153 17.54 -15.20 6.64
CA PRO A 153 16.38 -15.35 7.53
C PRO A 153 16.24 -14.19 8.55
N GLU A 154 17.36 -13.62 8.98
CA GLU A 154 17.43 -12.50 9.91
C GLU A 154 16.92 -11.21 9.24
N ASP A 155 17.37 -10.91 8.01
CA ASP A 155 16.91 -9.75 7.25
C ASP A 155 15.42 -9.85 6.93
N MET A 156 14.94 -11.06 6.63
CA MET A 156 13.51 -11.30 6.39
C MET A 156 12.63 -10.92 7.59
N LYS A 157 13.14 -11.07 8.82
CA LYS A 157 12.45 -10.56 10.03
C LYS A 157 12.44 -9.03 10.07
N LEU A 158 13.52 -8.37 9.66
CA LEU A 158 13.57 -6.90 9.55
C LEU A 158 12.56 -6.40 8.50
N TYR A 159 12.51 -7.02 7.32
CA TYR A 159 11.58 -6.62 6.26
C TYR A 159 10.13 -6.75 6.72
N SER A 160 9.81 -7.83 7.44
CA SER A 160 8.49 -8.02 8.05
C SER A 160 8.14 -6.90 9.01
N LYS A 161 9.05 -6.51 9.92
CA LYS A 161 8.84 -5.40 10.86
C LYS A 161 8.61 -4.05 10.16
N ILE A 162 9.42 -3.73 9.15
CA ILE A 162 9.27 -2.51 8.35
C ILE A 162 7.90 -2.51 7.66
N THR A 163 7.55 -3.61 7.00
CA THR A 163 6.28 -3.76 6.29
C THR A 163 5.09 -3.65 7.24
N ARG A 164 5.18 -4.25 8.44
CA ARG A 164 4.15 -4.15 9.48
C ARG A 164 3.95 -2.72 9.98
N ARG A 165 5.00 -1.89 10.01
CA ARG A 165 4.86 -0.47 10.35
C ARG A 165 4.11 0.30 9.27
N ILE A 166 4.39 0.01 8.00
CA ILE A 166 3.65 0.56 6.85
C ILE A 166 2.18 0.13 6.90
N GLU A 167 1.90 -1.14 7.18
CA GLU A 167 0.54 -1.66 7.35
C GLU A 167 -0.24 -0.89 8.41
N LYS A 168 0.35 -0.68 9.59
CA LYS A 168 -0.30 0.08 10.67
C LYS A 168 -0.64 1.51 10.25
N VAL A 169 0.17 2.13 9.39
CA VAL A 169 -0.11 3.47 8.87
C VAL A 169 -1.29 3.42 7.89
N LEU A 170 -1.32 2.45 6.98
CA LEU A 170 -2.46 2.24 6.08
C LEU A 170 -3.75 1.93 6.84
N GLU A 171 -3.68 1.14 7.91
CA GLU A 171 -4.84 0.82 8.76
C GLU A 171 -5.44 2.11 9.35
N ARG A 172 -4.60 3.01 9.88
CA ARG A 172 -5.05 4.31 10.39
C ARG A 172 -5.65 5.19 9.29
N LEU A 173 -5.05 5.23 8.11
CA LEU A 173 -5.61 5.99 6.98
C LEU A 173 -6.98 5.42 6.54
N ASN A 174 -7.14 4.09 6.55
CA ASN A 174 -8.41 3.43 6.25
C ASN A 174 -9.48 3.75 7.30
N GLU A 175 -9.13 3.69 8.59
CA GLU A 175 -10.04 4.06 9.69
C GLU A 175 -10.53 5.51 9.56
N GLN A 176 -9.63 6.45 9.25
CA GLN A 176 -9.99 7.85 9.00
C GLN A 176 -10.97 8.01 7.82
N SER A 177 -10.76 7.24 6.74
CA SER A 177 -11.70 7.23 5.61
C SER A 177 -13.09 6.71 6.00
N ASN A 178 -13.16 5.68 6.85
CA ASN A 178 -14.44 5.11 7.29
C ASN A 178 -15.23 6.05 8.21
N LEU A 179 -14.54 6.79 9.10
CA LEU A 179 -15.17 7.75 9.99
C LEU A 179 -15.84 8.90 9.23
N GLU A 180 -15.19 9.43 8.18
CA GLU A 180 -15.78 10.49 7.36
C GLU A 180 -17.00 10.03 6.57
N VAL A 181 -17.02 8.79 6.07
CA VAL A 181 -18.20 8.23 5.39
C VAL A 181 -19.42 8.19 6.33
N GLN A 182 -19.21 7.83 7.61
CA GLN A 182 -20.28 7.84 8.62
C GLN A 182 -20.74 9.25 8.97
N VAL A 183 -19.83 10.24 9.04
CA VAL A 183 -20.19 11.65 9.28
C VAL A 183 -20.98 12.24 8.11
N VAL A 184 -20.63 11.92 6.86
CA VAL A 184 -21.41 12.35 5.68
C VAL A 184 -22.81 11.73 5.69
N HIS A 185 -22.95 10.44 6.01
CA HIS A 185 -24.25 9.76 6.08
C HIS A 185 -25.16 10.33 7.18
N THR A 186 -24.60 10.70 8.33
CA THR A 186 -25.37 11.30 9.45
C THR A 186 -25.86 12.71 9.14
N HIS A 187 -25.12 13.49 8.34
CA HIS A 187 -25.54 14.85 7.93
C HIS A 187 -26.54 14.86 6.75
N THR A 188 -26.60 13.79 5.95
CA THR A 188 -27.60 13.65 4.87
C THR A 188 -28.95 13.08 5.34
N CYS A 189 -29.03 12.55 6.56
CA CYS A 189 -30.26 11.94 7.12
C CYS A 189 -31.11 12.89 7.99
N THR A 190 -30.90 14.20 7.95
CA THR A 190 -31.85 15.17 8.53
C THR A 190 -32.77 15.70 7.43
N HIS A 191 -33.70 14.86 6.96
CA HIS A 191 -34.90 15.39 6.32
C HIS A 191 -35.82 15.94 7.42
N PRO A 192 -36.23 17.23 7.36
CA PRO A 192 -37.28 17.70 8.24
C PRO A 192 -38.57 16.90 7.95
N PRO A 193 -39.41 16.59 8.96
CA PRO A 193 -40.64 15.86 8.73
C PRO A 193 -41.54 16.64 7.77
N ASP A 194 -42.01 15.96 6.72
CA ASP A 194 -43.01 16.43 5.77
C ASP A 194 -44.25 16.92 6.53
N MET A 195 -44.41 18.24 6.60
CA MET A 195 -45.65 18.88 7.00
C MET A 195 -46.50 19.04 5.75
N ASP A 196 -47.32 18.05 5.44
CA ASP A 196 -48.35 18.18 4.41
C ASP A 196 -49.70 17.65 4.92
N LYS A 197 -50.62 18.62 5.11
CA LYS A 197 -52.08 18.57 4.87
C LYS A 197 -53.02 18.04 5.98
N GLU A 198 -53.64 19.01 6.66
CA GLU A 198 -55.10 19.07 6.82
C GLU A 198 -55.55 20.38 6.14
N GLY A 199 -56.36 20.41 5.09
CA GLY A 199 -57.70 19.84 5.06
C GLY A 199 -58.72 20.94 5.42
N ARG A 200 -59.04 21.85 4.49
CA ARG A 200 -60.24 22.70 4.60
C ARG A 200 -61.00 22.74 3.28
N SER A 201 -61.99 21.86 3.22
CA SER A 201 -63.23 22.03 2.46
C SER A 201 -64.21 22.89 3.25
N ASN A 202 -65.01 23.65 2.50
CA ASN A 202 -66.11 24.57 2.84
C ASN A 202 -65.72 26.02 3.10
#